data_AF-A0AAP8N4Q1-F1
#
_entry.id   AF-A0AAP8N4Q1-F1
#
_cell.length_a   1.000
_cell.length_b   1.000
_cell.length_c   1.000
_cell.angle_alpha   90.00
_cell.angle_beta   90.00
_cell.angle_gamma   90.00
#
_symmetry.space_group_name_H-M   'P 1'
#
loop_
_entity.id
_entity.type
_entity.pdbx_description
1 polymer ?
#
loop_
_entity_poly.entity_id
_entity_poly.type
_entity_poly.pdbx_seq_one_letter_code
_entity_poly.pdbx_strand_id
1 'polypeptide(L)' 'AYAGSKHAVLGFSNALRQEVEKDGIFITNVNPGPMDTPFFEIADESGTYAKSVRKMMLDPEKVASKVISLIGQDIH' A
#
# COMPACT_ATOMS: atom_id res chain seq x y z
N ALA A 1 -16.21 -5.34 0.89
CA ALA A 1 -15.11 -6.33 0.76
C ALA A 1 -13.72 -5.67 0.78
N TYR A 2 -13.38 -4.80 -0.18
CA TYR A 2 -12.04 -4.21 -0.33
C TYR A 2 -11.43 -3.58 0.94
N ALA A 3 -12.13 -2.65 1.59
CA ALA A 3 -11.63 -1.99 2.80
C ALA A 3 -11.40 -3.00 3.94
N GLY A 4 -12.30 -3.96 4.14
CA GLY A 4 -12.14 -5.02 5.14
C GLY A 4 -10.90 -5.89 4.88
N SER A 5 -10.65 -6.26 3.62
CA SER A 5 -9.45 -7.00 3.24
C SER A 5 -8.16 -6.19 3.47
N LYS A 6 -8.16 -4.87 3.21
CA LYS A 6 -7.02 -3.99 3.53
C LYS A 6 -6.73 -3.93 5.02
N HIS A 7 -7.76 -3.85 5.86
CA HIS A 7 -7.61 -3.90 7.32
C HIS A 7 -7.07 -5.25 7.80
N ALA A 8 -7.53 -6.36 7.21
CA ALA A 8 -7.03 -7.69 7.53
C ALA A 8 -5.54 -7.85 7.21
N VAL A 9 -5.09 -7.37 6.04
CA VAL A 9 -3.66 -7.38 5.66
C VAL A 9 -2.82 -6.58 6.65
N LEU A 10 -3.28 -5.41 7.09
CA LEU A 10 -2.59 -4.62 8.11
C LEU A 10 -2.45 -5.36 9.45
N GLY A 11 -3.55 -5.94 9.94
CA GLY A 11 -3.55 -6.72 11.18
C GLY A 11 -2.62 -7.92 11.10
N PHE A 12 -2.67 -8.67 10.01
CA PHE A 12 -1.80 -9.81 9.75
C PHE A 12 -0.32 -9.41 9.74
N SER A 13 0.04 -8.37 8.98
CA SER A 13 1.44 -7.93 8.90
C SER A 13 1.99 -7.40 10.22
N ASN A 14 1.16 -6.75 11.04
CA ASN A 14 1.57 -6.26 12.36
C ASN A 14 1.81 -7.41 13.36
N ALA A 15 1.01 -8.47 13.29
CA ALA A 15 1.24 -9.68 14.09
C ALA A 15 2.53 -10.38 13.64
N LEU A 16 2.67 -10.61 12.33
CA LEU A 16 3.86 -11.27 11.77
C LEU A 16 5.15 -10.53 12.10
N ARG A 17 5.13 -9.19 12.05
CA ARG A 17 6.29 -8.35 12.40
C ARG A 17 6.81 -8.65 13.81
N GLN A 18 5.92 -8.78 14.80
CA GLN A 18 6.30 -9.09 16.18
C GLN A 18 6.86 -10.53 16.33
N GLU A 19 6.36 -11.47 15.53
CA GLU A 19 6.81 -12.86 15.60
C GLU A 19 8.25 -13.04 15.10
N VAL A 20 8.63 -12.31 14.04
CA VAL A 20 9.90 -12.49 13.31
C VAL A 20 10.98 -11.45 13.66
N GLU A 21 10.68 -10.49 14.53
CA GLU A 21 11.61 -9.41 14.94
C GLU A 21 12.93 -9.98 15.48
N LYS A 22 12.84 -10.99 16.36
CA LYS A 22 14.00 -11.66 16.96
C LYS A 22 14.87 -12.42 15.94
N ASP A 23 14.31 -12.74 14.77
CA ASP A 23 15.00 -13.45 13.69
C ASP A 23 15.72 -12.47 12.74
N GLY A 24 15.67 -11.16 13.02
CA GLY A 24 16.28 -10.12 12.19
C GLY A 24 15.56 -9.89 10.86
N ILE A 25 14.28 -10.28 10.78
CA ILE A 25 13.44 -10.12 9.60
C ILE A 25 12.58 -8.86 9.75
N PHE A 26 12.69 -7.93 8.80
CA PHE A 26 11.92 -6.68 8.80
C PHE A 26 10.68 -6.77 7.93
N ILE A 27 9.52 -6.37 8.47
CA ILE A 27 8.24 -6.36 7.77
C ILE A 27 7.74 -4.92 7.60
N THR A 28 7.69 -4.46 6.35
CA THR A 28 7.21 -3.13 5.98
C THR A 28 5.89 -3.21 5.20
N ASN A 29 4.87 -2.47 5.67
CA ASN A 29 3.63 -2.29 4.91
C ASN A 29 3.61 -0.91 4.24
N VAL A 30 3.49 -0.90 2.92
CA VAL A 30 3.30 0.33 2.15
C VAL A 30 1.81 0.45 1.82
N ASN A 31 1.18 1.51 2.33
CA ASN A 31 -0.25 1.78 2.15
C ASN A 31 -0.43 3.05 1.32
N PRO A 32 -0.18 3.01 0.00
CA PRO A 32 -0.32 4.19 -0.84
C PRO A 32 -1.77 4.66 -0.89
N GLY A 33 -1.94 5.96 -1.11
CA GLY A 33 -3.22 6.53 -1.53
C GLY A 33 -3.61 6.10 -2.95
N PRO A 34 -4.62 6.74 -3.56
CA PRO A 34 -4.98 6.51 -4.95
C PRO A 34 -3.75 6.62 -5.85
N MET A 35 -3.52 5.64 -6.73
CA MET A 35 -2.38 5.64 -7.65
C MET A 35 -2.87 5.83 -9.07
N ASP A 36 -2.12 6.58 -9.87
CA ASP A 36 -2.40 6.80 -11.29
C ASP A 36 -2.04 5.55 -12.10
N THR A 37 -2.94 4.57 -12.07
CA THR A 37 -2.81 3.27 -12.74
C THR A 37 -4.16 2.89 -13.35
N PRO A 38 -4.19 1.93 -14.31
CA PRO A 38 -5.45 1.42 -14.87
C PRO A 38 -6.39 0.72 -13.87
N PHE A 39 -6.02 0.60 -12.58
CA PHE A 39 -6.84 -0.05 -11.55
C PHE A 39 -8.28 0.46 -11.53
N PHE A 40 -8.48 1.77 -11.61
CA PHE A 40 -9.81 2.36 -11.55
C PHE A 40 -10.61 2.23 -12.85
N GLU A 41 -9.97 1.95 -13.99
CA GLU A 41 -10.69 1.63 -15.24
C GLU A 41 -11.48 0.33 -15.11
N ILE A 42 -11.03 -0.58 -14.25
CA ILE A 42 -11.65 -1.88 -13.98
C ILE A 42 -12.50 -1.84 -12.72
N ALA A 43 -12.01 -1.19 -11.65
CA ALA A 43 -12.62 -1.23 -10.33
C ALA A 43 -13.72 -0.16 -10.11
N ASP A 44 -13.79 0.86 -10.96
CA ASP A 44 -14.78 1.95 -10.87
C ASP A 44 -15.51 2.14 -12.21
N GLU A 45 -16.48 1.26 -12.49
CA GLU A 45 -17.31 1.32 -13.72
C GLU A 45 -18.01 2.68 -13.92
N SER A 46 -18.29 3.40 -12.82
CA SER A 46 -18.93 4.72 -12.85
C SER A 46 -17.96 5.86 -13.19
N GLY A 47 -16.66 5.64 -12.96
CA GLY A 47 -15.60 6.66 -13.00
C GLY A 47 -15.74 7.77 -11.95
N THR A 48 -16.69 7.68 -11.03
CA THR A 48 -17.02 8.73 -10.07
C THR A 48 -15.95 8.84 -8.99
N TYR A 49 -15.48 7.70 -8.49
CA TYR A 49 -14.42 7.65 -7.49
C TYR A 49 -13.11 8.16 -8.08
N ALA A 50 -12.72 7.67 -9.27
CA ALA A 50 -11.50 8.10 -9.97
C ALA A 50 -11.46 9.62 -10.19
N LYS A 51 -12.58 10.22 -10.64
CA LYS A 51 -12.71 11.67 -10.80
C LYS A 51 -12.54 12.42 -9.48
N SER A 52 -13.14 11.91 -8.40
CA SER A 52 -13.09 12.55 -7.08
C SER A 52 -11.67 12.62 -6.49
N VAL A 53 -10.84 11.61 -6.78
CA VAL A 53 -9.49 11.50 -6.19
C VAL A 53 -8.36 11.89 -7.15
N ARG A 54 -8.66 12.27 -8.40
CA ARG A 54 -7.67 12.55 -9.45
C ARG A 54 -6.53 13.48 -9.02
N LYS A 55 -6.84 14.56 -8.28
CA LYS A 55 -5.83 15.52 -7.81
C LYS A 55 -4.90 14.97 -6.73
N MET A 56 -5.28 13.88 -6.08
CA MET A 56 -4.51 13.20 -5.02
C MET A 56 -3.82 11.94 -5.53
N MET A 57 -3.98 11.59 -6.81
CA MET A 57 -3.37 10.39 -7.38
C MET A 57 -1.84 10.50 -7.34
N LEU A 58 -1.23 9.43 -6.83
CA LEU A 58 0.21 9.27 -6.71
C LEU A 58 0.79 8.73 -8.01
N ASP A 59 1.97 9.23 -8.35
CA ASP A 59 2.81 8.74 -9.43
C ASP A 59 3.41 7.36 -9.05
N PRO A 60 3.11 6.28 -9.80
CA PRO A 60 3.60 4.95 -9.50
C PRO A 60 5.13 4.85 -9.44
N GLU A 61 5.85 5.58 -10.30
CA GLU A 61 7.32 5.53 -10.35
C GLU A 61 7.94 6.14 -9.08
N LYS A 62 7.33 7.20 -8.57
CA LYS A 62 7.76 7.81 -7.30
C LYS A 62 7.49 6.89 -6.13
N VAL A 63 6.33 6.24 -6.11
CA VAL A 63 6.00 5.27 -5.06
C VAL A 63 6.95 4.08 -5.13
N ALA A 64 7.20 3.51 -6.32
CA ALA A 64 8.14 2.40 -6.51
C ALA A 64 9.55 2.75 -6.04
N SER A 65 10.06 3.92 -6.43
CA SER A 65 11.36 4.44 -5.97
C SER A 65 11.42 4.55 -4.44
N LYS A 66 10.33 5.01 -3.82
CA LYS A 66 10.24 5.09 -2.36
C LYS A 66 10.22 3.70 -1.72
N VAL A 67 9.47 2.73 -2.27
CA VAL A 67 9.46 1.35 -1.77
C VAL A 67 10.86 0.73 -1.80
N ILE A 68 11.59 0.89 -2.91
CA ILE A 68 12.96 0.39 -3.03
C ILE A 68 13.86 1.00 -1.95
N SER A 69 13.71 2.30 -1.66
CA SER A 69 14.52 2.98 -0.64
C SER A 69 14.29 2.47 0.79
N LEU A 70 13.18 1.76 1.05
CA LEU A 70 12.87 1.20 2.37
C LEU A 70 13.51 -0.19 2.59
N ILE A 71 13.97 -0.85 1.52
CA ILE A 71 14.53 -2.20 1.63
C ILE A 71 15.82 -2.16 2.47
N GLY A 72 15.88 -3.00 3.50
CA GLY A 72 17.03 -3.09 4.40
C GLY A 72 17.11 -1.97 5.43
N GLN A 73 16.10 -1.09 5.49
CA GLN A 73 15.96 -0.12 6.57
C GLN A 73 15.06 -0.70 7.67
N ASP A 74 15.50 -0.54 8.91
CA ASP A 74 14.60 -0.65 10.05
C ASP A 74 13.79 0.64 10.14
N ILE A 75 12.47 0.53 10.01
CA ILE A 75 11.53 1.65 9.92
C ILE A 75 10.62 1.72 11.17
N HIS A 76 11.03 1.05 12.24
CA HIS A 76 10.35 1.01 13.53
C HIS A 76 10.56 2.29 14.36
#